data_AF-A0A7C5KHC3-F1
#
_entry.id   AF-A0A7C5KHC3-F1
#
_cell.length_a   1.000
_cell.length_b   1.000
_cell.length_c   1.000
_cell.angle_alpha   90.00
_cell.angle_beta   90.00
_cell.angle_gamma   90.00
#
_symmetry.space_group_name_H-M   'P 1'
#
loop_
_entity.id
_entity.type
_entity.pdbx_description
1 polymer ?
#
loop_
_entity_poly.entity_id
_entity_poly.type
_entity_poly.pdbx_seq_one_letter_code
_entity_poly.pdbx_strand_id
1 'polypeptide(L)'
;YNLKAKRLKNLLLEIHKNFHSIEEMKKLSLNEARNLLLGIKGIGYETADSILLYALEYPTFVIDTYTLRWLERLNIKFFGNKKNRYHQSQTLFMKNLPNDIKLFKEYHALIVKLGKEFCKKRPKCSECPFFIKAL
;
A
#
# COMPACT_ATOMS: atom_id res chain seq x y z
N TYR A 1 -10.01 -4.30 21.08
CA TYR A 1 -8.54 -4.48 20.99
C TYR A 1 -8.12 -5.86 20.42
N ASN A 2 -8.97 -6.90 20.48
CA ASN A 2 -8.58 -8.29 20.18
C ASN A 2 -8.30 -8.63 18.70
N LEU A 3 -8.87 -7.88 17.75
CA LEU A 3 -8.74 -8.21 16.33
C LEU A 3 -7.31 -8.03 15.79
N LYS A 4 -6.62 -6.95 16.20
CA LYS A 4 -5.23 -6.71 15.78
C LYS A 4 -4.28 -7.75 16.36
N ALA A 5 -4.44 -8.09 17.63
CA ALA A 5 -3.68 -9.15 18.28
C ALA A 5 -3.87 -10.51 17.57
N LYS A 6 -5.11 -10.86 17.20
CA LYS A 6 -5.39 -12.09 16.45
C LYS A 6 -4.70 -12.11 15.08
N ARG A 7 -4.72 -10.99 14.34
CA ARG A 7 -4.04 -10.88 13.03
C ARG A 7 -2.53 -11.02 13.17
N LEU A 8 -1.94 -10.37 14.16
CA LEU A 8 -0.51 -10.49 14.45
C LEU A 8 -0.15 -11.93 14.81
N LYS A 9 -0.94 -12.58 15.68
CA LYS A 9 -0.74 -14.00 16.02
C LYS A 9 -0.80 -14.89 14.78
N ASN A 10 -1.77 -14.69 13.89
CA ASN A 10 -1.87 -15.46 12.65
C ASN A 10 -0.63 -15.29 11.76
N LEU A 11 -0.12 -14.05 11.62
CA LEU A 11 1.10 -13.78 10.87
C LEU A 11 2.31 -14.49 11.49
N LEU A 12 2.49 -14.38 12.81
CA LEU A 12 3.61 -15.03 13.50
C LEU A 12 3.55 -16.56 13.41
N LEU A 13 2.35 -17.15 13.49
CA LEU A 13 2.17 -18.59 13.30
C LEU A 13 2.52 -19.04 11.88
N GLU A 14 2.12 -18.28 10.86
CA GLU A 14 2.45 -18.61 9.47
C GLU A 14 3.96 -18.51 9.22
N ILE A 15 4.60 -17.47 9.76
CA ILE A 15 6.06 -17.30 9.70
C ILE A 15 6.71 -18.50 10.39
N HIS A 16 6.40 -18.76 11.66
CA HIS A 16 7.03 -19.83 12.45
C HIS A 16 6.88 -21.23 11.82
N LYS A 17 5.78 -21.48 11.11
CA LYS A 17 5.53 -22.77 10.44
C LYS A 17 6.43 -23.00 9.23
N ASN A 18 6.73 -21.96 8.46
CA ASN A 18 7.37 -22.09 7.15
C ASN A 18 8.77 -21.44 7.07
N PHE A 19 9.12 -20.61 8.06
CA PHE A 19 10.31 -19.77 8.09
C PHE A 19 10.83 -19.60 9.52
N HIS A 20 12.14 -19.40 9.65
CA HIS A 20 12.76 -19.05 10.94
C HIS A 20 12.61 -17.55 11.26
N SER A 21 12.50 -16.70 10.23
CA SER A 21 12.32 -15.25 10.35
C SER A 21 11.51 -14.71 9.16
N ILE A 22 10.98 -13.50 9.29
CA ILE A 22 10.20 -12.89 8.19
C ILE A 22 11.11 -12.59 6.98
N GLU A 23 12.39 -12.30 7.24
CA GLU A 23 13.40 -12.01 6.22
C GLU A 23 13.65 -13.19 5.28
N GLU A 24 13.44 -14.43 5.73
CA GLU A 24 13.56 -15.59 4.84
C GLU A 24 12.54 -15.60 3.71
N MET A 25 11.42 -14.88 3.87
CA MET A 25 10.46 -14.68 2.79
C MET A 25 11.08 -13.96 1.60
N LYS A 26 12.20 -13.22 1.77
CA LYS A 26 12.95 -12.60 0.67
C LYS A 26 13.51 -13.62 -0.34
N LYS A 27 13.57 -14.91 0.02
CA LYS A 27 13.95 -16.02 -0.88
C LYS A 27 12.88 -16.32 -1.93
N LEU A 28 11.63 -15.90 -1.69
CA LEU A 28 10.52 -16.07 -2.61
C LEU A 28 10.52 -14.97 -3.68
N SER A 29 9.89 -15.23 -4.82
CA SER A 29 9.52 -14.14 -5.73
C SER A 29 8.48 -13.21 -5.08
N LEU A 30 8.37 -11.98 -5.57
CA LEU A 30 7.36 -11.02 -5.10
C LEU A 30 5.94 -11.62 -5.10
N ASN A 31 5.58 -12.31 -6.18
CA ASN A 31 4.24 -12.90 -6.32
C ASN A 31 4.00 -14.02 -5.31
N GLU A 32 4.99 -14.87 -5.06
CA GLU A 32 4.89 -15.96 -4.07
C GLU A 32 4.77 -15.40 -2.66
N ALA A 33 5.65 -14.47 -2.26
CA ALA A 33 5.60 -13.82 -0.96
C ALA A 33 4.25 -13.10 -0.74
N ARG A 34 3.76 -12.42 -1.78
CA ARG A 34 2.46 -11.73 -1.73
C ARG A 34 1.29 -12.69 -1.58
N ASN A 35 1.27 -13.78 -2.34
CA ASN A 35 0.21 -14.78 -2.25
C ASN A 35 0.19 -15.46 -0.88
N LEU A 36 1.37 -15.74 -0.31
CA LEU A 36 1.50 -16.27 1.04
C LEU A 36 0.89 -15.30 2.07
N LEU A 37 1.28 -14.02 2.04
CA LEU A 37 0.73 -13.00 2.96
C LEU A 37 -0.79 -12.86 2.82
N LEU A 38 -1.32 -12.87 1.59
CA LEU A 38 -2.76 -12.77 1.32
C LEU A 38 -3.53 -14.02 1.75
N GLY A 39 -2.88 -15.17 1.86
CA GLY A 39 -3.45 -16.40 2.40
C GLY A 39 -3.70 -16.33 3.92
N ILE A 40 -3.01 -15.43 4.62
CA ILE A 40 -3.12 -15.30 6.08
C ILE A 40 -4.43 -14.58 6.44
N LYS A 41 -5.29 -15.26 7.19
CA LYS A 41 -6.57 -14.72 7.63
C LYS A 41 -6.40 -13.38 8.35
N GLY A 42 -6.90 -12.32 7.72
CA GLY A 42 -6.93 -10.97 8.26
C GLY A 42 -5.84 -10.03 7.72
N ILE A 43 -4.97 -10.52 6.84
CA ILE A 43 -4.11 -9.70 6.00
C ILE A 43 -4.83 -9.43 4.68
N GLY A 44 -4.94 -8.16 4.31
CA GLY A 44 -5.45 -7.73 3.00
C GLY A 44 -4.35 -7.08 2.17
N TYR A 45 -4.68 -6.70 0.93
CA TYR A 45 -3.72 -6.14 -0.04
C TYR A 45 -2.85 -5.02 0.52
N GLU A 46 -3.45 -4.02 1.17
CA GLU A 46 -2.72 -2.89 1.77
C GLU A 46 -1.68 -3.36 2.79
N THR A 47 -2.05 -4.27 3.70
CA THR A 47 -1.14 -4.80 4.73
C THR A 47 -0.07 -5.70 4.11
N ALA A 48 -0.44 -6.57 3.17
CA ALA A 48 0.51 -7.44 2.48
C ALA A 48 1.57 -6.60 1.75
N ASP A 49 1.14 -5.62 0.95
CA ASP A 49 2.06 -4.79 0.18
C ASP A 49 2.85 -3.84 1.09
N SER A 50 2.31 -3.43 2.25
CA SER A 50 3.07 -2.68 3.26
C SER A 50 4.21 -3.52 3.86
N ILE A 51 3.95 -4.79 4.21
CA ILE A 51 4.99 -5.71 4.71
C ILE A 51 6.05 -5.93 3.61
N LEU A 52 5.60 -6.21 2.39
CA LEU A 52 6.49 -6.44 1.25
C LEU A 52 7.40 -5.24 0.98
N LEU A 53 6.84 -4.03 0.92
CA LEU A 53 7.61 -2.83 0.63
C LEU A 53 8.52 -2.41 1.79
N TYR A 54 7.97 -2.30 3.00
CA TYR A 54 8.70 -1.69 4.11
C TYR A 54 9.60 -2.66 4.87
N ALA A 55 9.14 -3.88 5.13
CA ALA A 55 9.92 -4.87 5.89
C ALA A 55 10.78 -5.76 4.98
N LEU A 56 10.22 -6.18 3.84
CA LEU A 56 10.89 -7.14 2.95
C LEU A 56 11.58 -6.51 1.74
N GLU A 57 11.44 -5.20 1.57
CA GLU A 57 12.11 -4.42 0.51
C GLU A 57 11.84 -4.94 -0.91
N TYR A 58 10.64 -5.46 -1.15
CA TYR A 58 10.19 -5.69 -2.52
C TYR A 58 9.70 -4.39 -3.17
N PRO A 59 9.94 -4.18 -4.47
CA PRO A 59 9.45 -3.01 -5.17
C PRO A 59 7.97 -3.22 -5.55
N THR A 60 7.09 -3.09 -4.56
CA THR A 60 5.63 -3.09 -4.76
C THR A 60 5.04 -1.80 -4.20
N PHE A 61 4.10 -1.19 -4.91
CA PHE A 61 3.52 0.07 -4.48
C PHE A 61 2.31 -0.16 -3.58
N VAL A 62 2.26 0.52 -2.43
CA VAL A 62 1.14 0.39 -1.46
C VAL A 62 -0.01 1.32 -1.84
N ILE A 63 -1.23 0.78 -1.87
CA ILE A 63 -2.45 1.58 -2.09
C ILE A 63 -3.28 1.60 -0.82
N ASP A 64 -3.38 2.78 -0.20
CA ASP A 64 -4.22 2.99 0.97
C ASP A 64 -5.38 3.96 0.66
N THR A 65 -6.13 4.32 1.70
CA THR A 65 -7.27 5.25 1.58
C THR A 65 -6.86 6.69 1.28
N TYR A 66 -5.62 7.09 1.56
CA TYR A 66 -5.08 8.39 1.18
C TYR A 66 -4.79 8.43 -0.31
N THR A 67 -4.13 7.38 -0.83
CA THR A 67 -3.85 7.21 -2.25
C THR A 67 -5.12 7.19 -3.09
N LEU A 68 -6.10 6.37 -2.71
CA LEU A 68 -7.37 6.29 -3.45
C LEU A 68 -8.11 7.65 -3.47
N ARG A 69 -8.20 8.33 -2.32
CA ARG A 69 -8.87 9.63 -2.23
C ARG A 69 -8.14 10.70 -3.06
N TRP A 70 -6.82 10.68 -3.08
CA TRP A 70 -6.03 11.62 -3.86
C TRP A 70 -6.24 11.39 -5.37
N LEU A 71 -6.16 10.14 -5.84
CA LEU A 71 -6.43 9.78 -7.23
C LEU A 71 -7.85 10.18 -7.67
N GLU A 72 -8.87 9.89 -6.86
CA GLU A 72 -10.25 10.25 -7.17
C GLU A 72 -10.44 11.77 -7.35
N ARG A 73 -9.71 12.59 -6.57
CA ARG A 73 -9.73 14.06 -6.68
C ARG A 73 -9.00 14.58 -7.91
N LEU A 74 -8.07 13.81 -8.45
CA LEU A 74 -7.43 14.07 -9.74
C LEU A 74 -8.27 13.53 -10.92
N ASN A 75 -9.53 13.13 -10.68
CA ASN A 75 -10.40 12.48 -11.66
C ASN A 75 -9.88 11.14 -12.20
N ILE A 76 -8.93 10.51 -11.50
CA ILE A 76 -8.43 9.17 -11.82
C ILE A 76 -9.27 8.17 -11.00
N LYS A 77 -10.29 7.58 -11.65
CA LYS A 77 -11.23 6.66 -11.02
C LYS A 77 -11.10 5.27 -11.62
N PHE A 78 -11.05 4.27 -10.75
CA PHE A 78 -11.05 2.86 -11.12
C PHE A 78 -12.36 2.19 -10.72
N PHE A 79 -12.85 1.30 -11.56
CA PHE A 79 -14.15 0.64 -11.39
C PHE A 79 -14.01 -0.80 -10.87
N GLY A 80 -15.14 -1.38 -10.46
CA GLY A 80 -15.22 -2.75 -9.92
C GLY A 80 -15.11 -2.81 -8.39
N ASN A 81 -14.94 -4.02 -7.86
CA ASN A 81 -14.89 -4.26 -6.42
C ASN A 81 -13.58 -3.71 -5.77
N LYS A 82 -13.47 -3.78 -4.43
CA LYS A 82 -12.30 -3.26 -3.69
C LYS A 82 -10.97 -3.84 -4.20
N LYS A 83 -10.92 -5.13 -4.52
CA LYS A 83 -9.73 -5.80 -5.07
C LYS A 83 -9.34 -5.20 -6.42
N ASN A 84 -10.31 -5.05 -7.33
CA ASN A 84 -10.06 -4.51 -8.67
C ASN A 84 -9.58 -3.06 -8.60
N ARG A 85 -10.20 -2.22 -7.76
CA ARG A 85 -9.77 -0.82 -7.60
C ARG A 85 -8.37 -0.71 -7.01
N TYR A 86 -8.03 -1.55 -6.03
CA TYR A 86 -6.68 -1.63 -5.47
C TYR A 86 -5.66 -1.99 -6.56
N HIS A 87 -5.91 -3.09 -7.29
CA HIS A 87 -4.99 -3.60 -8.30
C HIS A 87 -4.77 -2.61 -9.44
N GLN A 88 -5.84 -2.00 -9.96
CA GLN A 88 -5.73 -0.98 -11.02
C GLN A 88 -4.95 0.25 -10.53
N SER A 89 -5.19 0.70 -9.29
CA SER A 89 -4.43 1.81 -8.71
C SER A 89 -2.95 1.46 -8.54
N GLN A 90 -2.63 0.27 -8.04
CA GLN A 90 -1.25 -0.20 -7.90
C GLN A 90 -0.55 -0.29 -9.26
N THR A 91 -1.26 -0.81 -10.26
CA THR A 91 -0.76 -0.92 -11.64
C THR A 91 -0.43 0.45 -12.22
N LEU A 92 -1.23 1.49 -11.94
CA LEU A 92 -0.94 2.86 -12.37
C LEU A 92 0.44 3.31 -11.90
N PHE A 93 0.77 3.13 -10.62
CA PHE A 93 2.09 3.54 -10.10
C PHE A 93 3.21 2.64 -10.63
N MET A 94 3.05 1.32 -10.55
CA MET A 94 4.10 0.37 -10.90
C MET A 94 4.44 0.36 -12.41
N LYS A 95 3.52 0.77 -13.29
CA LYS A 95 3.79 0.92 -14.72
C LYS A 95 4.44 2.25 -15.11
N ASN A 96 4.24 3.30 -14.31
CA ASN A 96 4.63 4.67 -14.66
C ASN A 96 5.79 5.22 -13.82
N LEU A 97 6.24 4.47 -12.81
CA LEU A 97 7.40 4.82 -11.98
C LEU A 97 8.53 3.81 -12.19
N PRO A 98 9.81 4.23 -12.06
CA PRO A 98 10.92 3.30 -11.96
C PRO A 98 10.68 2.25 -10.88
N ASN A 99 11.13 1.02 -11.15
CA ASN A 99 11.02 -0.11 -10.22
C ASN A 99 12.05 0.03 -9.08
N ASP A 100 11.87 1.02 -8.22
CA ASP A 100 12.81 1.42 -7.16
C ASP A 100 12.12 1.45 -5.79
N ILE A 101 12.70 0.72 -4.84
CA ILE A 101 12.15 0.52 -3.49
C ILE A 101 12.12 1.83 -2.72
N LYS A 102 13.18 2.64 -2.81
CA LYS A 102 13.29 3.90 -2.06
C LYS A 102 12.26 4.90 -2.58
N LEU A 103 12.11 5.00 -3.91
CA LEU A 103 11.10 5.80 -4.56
C LEU A 103 9.70 5.38 -4.13
N PHE A 104 9.38 4.08 -4.13
CA PHE A 104 8.05 3.62 -3.69
C PHE A 104 7.77 3.93 -2.23
N LYS A 105 8.76 3.74 -1.34
CA LYS A 105 8.65 4.09 0.09
C LYS A 105 8.40 5.59 0.28
N GLU A 106 9.15 6.44 -0.42
CA GLU A 106 9.07 7.90 -0.33
C GLU A 106 7.77 8.43 -0.93
N TYR A 107 7.42 8.01 -2.14
CA TYR A 107 6.22 8.46 -2.84
C TYR A 107 4.96 8.10 -2.03
N HIS A 108 4.85 6.86 -1.54
CA HIS A 108 3.74 6.46 -0.67
C HIS A 108 3.69 7.33 0.61
N ALA A 109 4.83 7.58 1.26
CA ALA A 109 4.89 8.43 2.45
C ALA A 109 4.45 9.88 2.16
N LEU A 110 4.82 10.43 1.01
CA LEU A 110 4.42 11.78 0.58
C LEU A 110 2.91 11.87 0.30
N ILE A 111 2.30 10.86 -0.34
CA ILE A 111 0.84 10.80 -0.50
C ILE A 111 0.15 10.76 0.87
N VAL A 112 0.66 9.94 1.79
CA VAL A 112 0.10 9.85 3.15
C VAL A 112 0.19 11.19 3.86
N LYS A 113 1.34 11.87 3.77
CA LYS A 113 1.54 13.21 4.34
C LYS A 113 0.57 14.22 3.74
N LEU A 114 0.49 14.28 2.40
CA LEU A 114 -0.46 15.11 1.67
C LEU A 114 -1.90 14.86 2.15
N GLY A 115 -2.28 13.60 2.27
CA GLY A 115 -3.61 13.17 2.67
C GLY A 115 -3.98 13.49 4.13
N LYS A 116 -2.99 13.55 5.03
CA LYS A 116 -3.15 13.91 6.44
C LYS A 116 -3.16 15.41 6.67
N GLU A 117 -2.33 16.15 5.94
CA GLU A 117 -2.11 17.59 6.17
C GLU A 117 -3.09 18.44 5.36
N PHE A 118 -3.27 18.13 4.07
CA PHE A 118 -3.99 19.00 3.12
C PHE A 118 -5.22 18.31 2.50
N CYS A 119 -5.01 17.15 1.88
CA CYS A 119 -5.99 16.37 1.14
C CYS A 119 -6.84 15.48 2.07
N LYS A 120 -7.31 16.07 3.19
CA LYS A 120 -8.18 15.45 4.20
C LYS A 120 -9.59 15.24 3.65
N LYS A 121 -10.46 14.56 4.41
CA LYS A 121 -11.89 14.39 4.03
C LYS A 121 -12.56 15.75 3.75
N ARG A 122 -12.33 16.74 4.61
CA ARG A 122 -12.56 18.17 4.36
C ARG A 122 -11.22 18.80 3.95
N PRO A 123 -10.96 19.03 2.66
CA PRO A 123 -9.64 19.42 2.19
C PRO A 123 -9.32 20.89 2.47
N LYS A 124 -8.03 21.19 2.64
CA LYS A 124 -7.47 22.55 2.67
C LYS A 124 -6.88 22.88 1.30
N CYS A 125 -7.73 23.02 0.28
CA CYS A 125 -7.25 23.17 -1.11
C CYS A 125 -6.37 24.40 -1.29
N SER A 126 -6.71 25.55 -0.69
CA SER A 126 -5.92 26.78 -0.79
C SER A 126 -4.49 26.68 -0.23
N GLU A 127 -4.24 25.72 0.67
CA GLU A 127 -2.92 25.45 1.28
C GLU A 127 -2.22 24.24 0.62
N CYS A 128 -2.89 23.54 -0.31
CA CYS A 128 -2.39 22.30 -0.87
C CYS A 128 -1.27 22.59 -1.89
N PRO A 129 -0.12 21.89 -1.84
CA PRO A 129 0.98 22.09 -2.80
C PRO A 129 0.60 21.70 -4.25
N PHE A 130 -0.51 20.97 -4.43
CA PHE A 130 -1.06 20.63 -5.74
C PHE A 130 -2.21 21.54 -6.18
N PHE A 131 -2.47 22.64 -5.46
CA PHE A 131 -3.49 23.60 -5.86
C PHE A 131 -2.98 24.45 -7.02
N ILE A 132 -3.52 24.19 -8.20
CA ILE A 132 -3.35 25.08 -9.34
C ILE A 132 -4.44 26.14 -9.21
N LYS A 133 -4.06 27.39 -8.90
CA LYS A 133 -4.95 28.54 -9.14
C LYS A 133 -5.18 28.57 -10.66
N ALA A 134 -6.44 28.49 -11.09
CA ALA A 134 -6.78 28.90 -12.44
C ALA A 134 -6.25 30.33 -12.61
N LEU A 135 -5.32 30.52 -13.55
CA LEU A 135 -4.90 31.84 -14.02
C LEU A 135 -6.04 32.46 -14.84
#